data_AF-A0ABD5B410-F1
#
_entry.id   AF-A0ABD5B410-F1
#
_cell.length_a   1.000
_cell.length_b   1.000
_cell.length_c   1.000
_cell.angle_alpha   90.00
_cell.angle_beta   90.00
_cell.angle_gamma   90.00
#
_symmetry.space_group_name_H-M   'P 1'
#
loop_
_entity.id
_entity.type
_entity.pdbx_description
1 polymer ?
#
loop_
_entity_poly.entity_id
_entity_poly.type
_entity_poly.pdbx_seq_one_letter_code
_entity_poly.pdbx_strand_id
1 'polypeptide(L)'
;MSDKNLQELRKKRIADMTLEELEIAILRLHNGMRVTMDLKEFCETLNRSETTVRSHLRCRHYPESLLVGGYSRNRGDNYRFLREEVLQWIKNKEKKIT
;
A
#
# COMPACT_ATOMS: atom_id res chain seq x y z
N MET A 1 -18.33 -3.56 -33.82
CA MET A 1 -19.13 -3.03 -32.69
C MET A 1 -18.74 -1.57 -32.50
N SER A 2 -19.70 -0.64 -32.58
CA SER A 2 -19.44 0.80 -32.49
C SER A 2 -19.03 1.19 -31.07
N ASP A 3 -18.02 2.06 -30.91
CA ASP A 3 -17.55 2.59 -29.62
C ASP A 3 -18.66 3.18 -28.75
N LYS A 4 -19.76 3.64 -29.37
CA LYS A 4 -20.96 4.10 -28.67
C LYS A 4 -21.61 2.99 -27.83
N ASN A 5 -21.65 1.75 -28.31
CA ASN A 5 -22.22 0.63 -27.56
C ASN A 5 -21.32 0.24 -26.38
N LEU A 6 -19.99 0.36 -26.53
CA LEU A 6 -19.04 0.10 -25.45
C LEU A 6 -19.15 1.16 -24.34
N GLN A 7 -19.31 2.43 -24.71
CA GLN A 7 -19.56 3.54 -23.79
C GLN A 7 -20.89 3.38 -23.04
N GLU A 8 -21.97 2.97 -23.74
CA GLU A 8 -23.26 2.69 -23.08
C GLU A 8 -23.23 1.46 -22.18
N LEU A 9 -22.55 0.38 -22.58
CA LEU A 9 -22.30 -0.79 -21.73
C LEU A 9 -21.50 -0.42 -20.49
N ARG A 10 -20.50 0.46 -20.61
CA ARG A 10 -19.73 1.00 -19.48
C ARG A 10 -20.57 1.88 -18.55
N LYS A 11 -21.49 2.70 -19.08
CA LYS A 11 -22.42 3.49 -18.27
C LYS A 11 -23.45 2.62 -17.54
N LYS A 12 -23.96 1.57 -18.19
CA LYS A 12 -24.91 0.62 -17.58
C LYS A 12 -24.25 -0.23 -16.47
N ARG A 13 -23.02 -0.68 -16.66
CA ARG A 13 -22.30 -1.50 -15.64
C ARG A 13 -21.96 -0.77 -14.33
N ILE A 14 -21.92 0.56 -14.33
CA ILE A 14 -21.73 1.35 -13.09
C ILE A 14 -23.02 1.35 -12.25
N ALA A 15 -24.19 1.18 -12.88
CA ALA A 15 -25.49 1.24 -12.24
C ALA A 15 -25.93 -0.06 -11.53
N ASP A 16 -25.24 -1.18 -11.77
CA ASP A 16 -25.60 -2.50 -11.22
C ASP A 16 -24.75 -2.93 -10.01
N MET A 17 -23.94 -2.01 -9.45
CA MET A 17 -23.25 -2.29 -8.19
C MET A 17 -24.15 -1.93 -7.01
N THR A 18 -24.31 -2.86 -6.08
CA THR A 18 -24.87 -2.56 -4.76
C THR A 18 -23.99 -1.53 -4.04
N LEU A 19 -24.57 -0.78 -3.10
CA LEU A 19 -23.83 0.25 -2.34
C LEU A 19 -22.60 -0.34 -1.64
N GLU A 20 -22.73 -1.55 -1.12
CA GLU A 20 -21.63 -2.31 -0.48
C GLU A 20 -20.49 -2.61 -1.46
N GLU A 21 -20.80 -3.05 -2.68
CA GLU A 21 -19.79 -3.29 -3.71
C GLU A 21 -19.09 -1.98 -4.13
N LEU A 22 -19.83 -0.88 -4.17
CA LEU A 22 -19.28 0.45 -4.47
C LEU A 22 -18.33 0.92 -3.37
N GLU A 23 -18.71 0.75 -2.10
CA GLU A 23 -17.85 1.05 -0.95
C GLU A 23 -16.57 0.21 -0.97
N ILE A 24 -16.68 -1.09 -1.24
CA ILE A 24 -15.53 -1.99 -1.36
C ILE A 24 -14.63 -1.56 -2.54
N ALA A 25 -15.21 -1.20 -3.69
CA ALA A 25 -14.44 -0.75 -4.85
C ALA A 25 -13.76 0.60 -4.59
N ILE A 26 -14.44 1.54 -3.92
CA ILE A 26 -13.89 2.84 -3.53
C ILE A 26 -12.77 2.66 -2.51
N LEU A 27 -12.93 1.78 -1.52
CA LEU A 27 -11.88 1.44 -0.56
C LEU A 27 -10.68 0.78 -1.26
N ARG A 28 -10.93 -0.12 -2.21
CA ARG A 28 -9.88 -0.73 -3.05
C ARG A 28 -9.19 0.28 -3.94
N LEU A 29 -9.91 1.25 -4.50
CA LEU A 29 -9.33 2.34 -5.29
C LEU A 29 -8.54 3.30 -4.41
N HIS A 30 -9.06 3.73 -3.26
CA HIS A 30 -8.32 4.58 -2.32
C HIS A 30 -7.06 3.90 -1.79
N ASN A 31 -7.14 2.60 -1.47
CA ASN A 31 -5.97 1.82 -1.04
C ASN A 31 -5.01 1.50 -2.20
N GLY A 32 -5.54 1.27 -3.41
CA GLY A 32 -4.77 1.01 -4.62
C GLY A 32 -4.13 2.26 -5.24
N MET A 33 -4.67 3.45 -4.98
CA MET A 33 -4.10 4.71 -5.46
C MET A 33 -2.88 5.15 -4.64
N ARG A 34 -2.75 4.72 -3.38
CA ARG A 34 -1.55 5.01 -2.56
C ARG A 34 -0.51 3.91 -2.70
N VAL A 35 0.24 3.98 -3.81
CA VAL A 35 1.43 3.14 -4.09
C VAL A 35 2.43 3.17 -2.93
N THR A 36 2.50 4.29 -2.22
CA THR A 36 3.40 4.49 -1.09
C THR A 36 2.67 4.75 0.21
N MET A 37 3.23 4.28 1.32
CA MET A 37 2.83 4.67 2.68
C MET A 37 3.90 5.54 3.35
N ASP A 38 3.48 6.40 4.27
CA ASP A 38 4.40 7.17 5.12
C ASP A 38 4.87 6.39 6.36
N LEU A 39 5.71 7.00 7.19
CA LEU A 39 6.22 6.38 8.40
C LEU A 39 5.11 6.06 9.41
N LYS A 40 4.10 6.91 9.55
CA LYS A 40 3.02 6.70 10.51
C LYS A 40 2.19 5.47 10.09
N GLU A 41 1.78 5.43 8.84
CA GLU A 41 1.06 4.30 8.25
C GLU A 41 1.90 3.00 8.35
N PHE A 42 3.21 3.07 8.13
CA PHE A 42 4.11 1.92 8.28
C PHE A 42 4.22 1.43 9.73
N CYS A 43 4.29 2.34 10.70
CA CYS A 43 4.30 2.00 12.13
C CYS A 43 3.01 1.31 12.56
N GLU A 44 1.86 1.85 12.14
CA GLU A 44 0.54 1.27 12.37
C GLU A 44 0.43 -0.13 11.76
N THR A 45 0.91 -0.30 10.52
CA THR A 45 0.90 -1.59 9.81
C THR A 45 1.73 -2.65 10.54
N LEU A 46 2.85 -2.27 11.16
CA LEU A 46 3.70 -3.19 11.93
C LEU A 46 3.26 -3.36 13.39
N ASN A 47 2.27 -2.59 13.84
CA ASN A 47 1.88 -2.46 15.25
C ASN A 47 3.10 -2.18 16.16
N ARG A 48 3.93 -1.20 15.78
CA ARG A 48 5.16 -0.82 16.50
C ARG A 48 5.23 0.69 16.73
N SER A 49 5.89 1.09 17.81
CA SER A 49 6.14 2.50 18.08
C SER A 49 7.11 3.12 17.07
N GLU A 50 6.90 4.40 16.77
CA GLU A 50 7.74 5.15 15.82
C GLU A 50 9.22 5.11 16.23
N THR A 51 9.53 5.24 17.52
CA THR A 51 10.91 5.15 18.06
C THR A 51 11.59 3.84 17.68
N THR A 52 10.86 2.72 17.81
CA THR A 52 11.38 1.39 17.46
C THR A 52 11.64 1.29 15.97
N VAL A 53 10.68 1.73 15.16
CA VAL A 53 10.78 1.69 13.70
C VAL A 53 11.93 2.57 13.21
N ARG A 54 12.09 3.78 13.73
CA ARG A 54 13.22 4.67 13.42
C ARG A 54 14.56 4.06 13.80
N SER A 55 14.65 3.39 14.96
CA SER A 55 15.86 2.66 15.35
C SER A 55 16.20 1.57 14.33
N HIS A 56 15.21 0.76 13.94
CA HIS A 56 15.38 -0.27 12.91
C HIS A 56 15.76 0.28 11.54
N LEU A 57 15.22 1.44 11.15
CA LEU A 57 15.59 2.11 9.91
C LEU A 57 17.05 2.59 9.94
N ARG A 58 17.50 3.19 11.05
CA ARG A 58 18.91 3.60 11.22
C ARG A 58 19.88 2.41 11.13
N CYS A 59 19.49 1.27 11.69
CA CYS A 59 20.27 0.04 11.65
C CYS A 59 20.07 -0.79 10.36
N ARG A 60 19.31 -0.30 9.36
CA ARG A 60 18.99 -1.01 8.11
C ARG A 60 18.41 -2.41 8.30
N HIS A 61 17.57 -2.57 9.32
CA HIS A 61 16.97 -3.86 9.66
C HIS A 61 15.87 -4.30 8.69
N TYR A 62 15.23 -3.35 7.99
CA TYR A 62 14.21 -3.66 7.00
C TYR A 62 14.83 -3.86 5.61
N PRO A 63 14.27 -4.74 4.77
CA PRO A 63 14.73 -4.88 3.39
C PRO A 63 14.65 -3.55 2.64
N GLU A 64 15.68 -3.24 1.88
CA GLU A 64 15.75 -1.98 1.13
C GLU A 64 14.65 -1.85 0.07
N SER A 65 14.17 -2.98 -0.46
CA SER A 65 13.05 -3.04 -1.41
C SER A 65 11.74 -2.48 -0.86
N LEU A 66 11.58 -2.40 0.47
CA LEU A 66 10.40 -1.80 1.08
C LEU A 66 10.38 -0.28 0.96
N LEU A 67 11.54 0.36 0.74
CA LEU A 67 11.69 1.80 0.78
C LEU A 67 11.75 2.39 -0.62
N VAL A 68 11.03 3.49 -0.83
CA VAL A 68 11.05 4.23 -2.10
C VAL A 68 12.45 4.83 -2.32
N GLY A 69 13.27 4.22 -3.17
CA GLY A 69 14.67 4.62 -3.41
C GLY A 69 15.67 4.20 -2.33
N GLY A 70 15.33 3.24 -1.47
CA GLY A 70 16.27 2.61 -0.53
C GLY A 70 16.79 3.49 0.61
N TYR A 71 17.90 3.12 1.24
CA TYR A 71 18.52 3.82 2.38
C TYR A 71 19.46 4.94 1.92
N SER A 72 18.91 5.94 1.22
CA SER A 72 19.68 7.11 0.80
C SER A 72 20.19 7.90 2.02
N ARG A 73 21.49 8.24 2.02
CA ARG A 73 22.15 9.00 3.09
C ARG A 73 21.60 10.43 3.26
N ASN A 74 20.94 10.97 2.23
CA ASN A 74 20.51 12.38 2.19
C ASN A 74 18.99 12.57 2.37
N ARG A 75 18.24 11.52 2.75
CA ARG A 75 16.77 11.58 2.80
C ARG A 75 16.20 12.22 4.07
N GLY A 76 17.02 12.39 5.11
CA GLY A 76 16.54 12.80 6.42
C GLY A 76 15.53 11.80 7.00
N ASP A 77 14.52 12.31 7.72
CA ASP A 77 13.51 11.52 8.42
C ASP A 77 12.23 11.22 7.62
N ASN A 78 12.19 11.63 6.33
CA ASN A 78 11.03 11.50 5.46
C ASN A 78 11.02 10.16 4.72
N TYR A 79 10.80 9.08 5.46
CA TYR A 79 10.68 7.75 4.90
C TYR A 79 9.35 7.55 4.17
N ARG A 80 9.43 6.98 2.96
CA ARG A 80 8.30 6.49 2.17
C ARG A 80 8.53 5.03 1.85
N PHE A 81 7.47 4.24 1.94
CA PHE A 81 7.52 2.79 1.78
C PHE A 81 6.60 2.35 0.65
N LEU A 82 7.00 1.34 -0.12
CA LEU A 82 6.17 0.74 -1.15
C LEU A 82 5.13 -0.16 -0.48
N ARG A 83 3.85 0.20 -0.61
CA ARG A 83 2.77 -0.44 0.15
C ARG A 83 2.66 -1.93 -0.16
N GLU A 84 2.68 -2.30 -1.44
CA GLU A 84 2.58 -3.71 -1.85
C GLU A 84 3.74 -4.55 -1.33
N GLU A 85 4.97 -4.04 -1.45
CA GLU A 85 6.17 -4.70 -0.95
C GLU A 85 6.12 -4.93 0.56
N VAL A 86 5.66 -3.92 1.32
CA VAL A 86 5.49 -4.03 2.78
C VAL A 86 4.48 -5.12 3.13
N LEU A 87 3.30 -5.12 2.49
CA LEU A 87 2.25 -6.10 2.78
C LEU A 87 2.69 -7.53 2.41
N GLN A 88 3.37 -7.70 1.27
CA GLN A 88 3.94 -9.00 0.87
C GLN A 88 5.01 -9.48 1.84
N TRP A 89 5.87 -8.58 2.30
CA TRP A 89 6.91 -8.92 3.27
C TRP A 89 6.35 -9.38 4.62
N ILE A 90 5.29 -8.72 5.12
CA ILE A 90 4.60 -9.12 6.35
C ILE A 90 4.00 -10.52 6.17
N LYS A 91 3.24 -10.73 5.09
CA LYS A 91 2.62 -12.03 4.78
C LYS A 91 3.65 -13.16 4.68
N ASN A 92 4.82 -12.88 4.12
CA ASN A 92 5.90 -13.86 4.01
C ASN A 92 6.62 -14.12 5.33
N LYS A 93 6.63 -13.17 6.28
CA LYS A 93 7.16 -13.40 7.63
C LYS A 93 6.27 -14.33 8.44
N GLU A 94 4.95 -14.18 8.35
CA GLU A 94 3.99 -15.02 9.06
C GLU A 94 4.05 -16.48 8.60
N LYS A 95 4.19 -16.70 7.28
CA LYS A 95 4.32 -18.05 6.70
C LYS A 95 5.58 -18.82 7.11
N LYS A 96 6.63 -18.14 7.56
CA LYS A 96 7.88 -18.80 7.99
C LYS A 96 7.83 -19.35 9.41
N ILE A 97 6.75 -19.07 10.15
CA ILE A 97 6.57 -19.48 11.55
C ILE A 97 5.62 -20.70 11.65
N THR A 98 5.18 -21.23 10.52
CA THR A 98 4.35 -22.46 10.41
C THR A 98 5.14 -23.57 9.74
#